data_AF-W5PE43-F1
#
_entry.id   AF-W5PE43-F1
#
_cell.length_a   1.000
_cell.length_b   1.000
_cell.length_c   1.000
_cell.angle_alpha   90.00
_cell.angle_beta   90.00
_cell.angle_gamma   90.00
#
_symmetry.space_group_name_H-M   'P 1'
#
loop_
_entity.id
_entity.type
_entity.pdbx_description
1 polymer ?
#
loop_
_entity_poly.entity_id
_entity_poly.type
_entity_poly.pdbx_seq_one_letter_code
_entity_poly.pdbx_strand_id
1 'polypeptide(L)'
;MKVNVSSLSVNEPKGATDKDLTIGFSLDRTKNDGFSSYLDEDVNYCILKKQSASVTLLILDISRSEVKIRSPPEAGTQLPKIIFTKDEKVVGQSQEPGGNPVLAGSQAPKEQENGKSKRSTVDSKATGEKSFSVRNNDGAVSFQFFFNISTDDQEGLYSLYFHKCLGSDVWSNDKFSFSLDIEITEKNPDSYLSAGEIPLPKLYISMAFFFFLSGTIWIHILRKRRNDVFKIHWLMAALPFTKSLSLVFHAIDYHYISSQGFPIEGWAVVYYITHLLKGALLFITIALIGTGWAFIKHILSDKDKKVFMVVIPLQVLANVAYIIIESTEEGTTEYGLWKDSLFLVDLLCCGAILFPVVWSIRHLQEASATDGKAAINLAKLKLFRHYYVLIVCYIYFTRIIAFLLKLAVPFQWKWLYQLLDEMATLVFFVLTGYKFRPASDNPYLQLSQEEDDLEMESVVTTSGVMENMKKVKKVTNGSVEPQGDWEGSA
;
A
#
# COMPACT_ATOMS: atom_id res chain seq x y z
N MET A 1 9.93 -11.85 -20.57
CA MET A 1 8.92 -10.82 -20.89
C MET A 1 8.72 -10.78 -22.41
N LYS A 2 7.48 -10.67 -22.86
CA LYS A 2 7.11 -10.51 -24.28
C LYS A 2 6.30 -9.23 -24.42
N VAL A 3 6.65 -8.40 -25.39
CA VAL A 3 6.00 -7.11 -25.65
C VAL A 3 5.56 -7.06 -27.09
N ASN A 4 4.28 -6.79 -27.30
CA ASN A 4 3.64 -6.73 -28.61
C ASN A 4 3.02 -5.34 -28.78
N VAL A 5 3.63 -4.50 -29.62
CA VAL A 5 3.09 -3.20 -29.99
C VAL A 5 2.29 -3.39 -31.26
N SER A 6 0.97 -3.45 -31.14
CA SER A 6 0.04 -3.66 -32.26
C SER A 6 -0.12 -2.41 -33.10
N SER A 7 -0.08 -1.23 -32.47
CA SER A 7 -0.18 0.06 -33.14
C SER A 7 0.47 1.15 -32.30
N LEU A 8 1.41 1.88 -32.89
CA LEU A 8 1.94 3.12 -32.33
C LEU A 8 1.96 4.19 -33.43
N SER A 9 1.16 5.24 -33.23
CA SER A 9 1.11 6.39 -34.14
C SER A 9 1.30 7.69 -33.37
N VAL A 10 1.87 8.68 -34.05
CA VAL A 10 2.08 10.03 -33.52
C VAL A 10 1.34 11.00 -34.43
N ASN A 11 0.51 11.86 -33.83
CA ASN A 11 -0.09 12.99 -34.53
C ASN A 11 0.83 14.20 -34.34
N GLU A 12 1.51 14.59 -35.42
CA GLU A 12 2.36 15.77 -35.45
C GLU A 12 1.56 17.03 -35.82
N PRO A 13 1.78 18.17 -35.15
CA PRO A 13 1.25 19.46 -35.59
C PRO A 13 1.89 19.86 -36.93
N LYS A 14 1.11 20.52 -37.80
CA LYS A 14 1.55 20.94 -39.13
C LYS A 14 2.80 21.82 -39.04
N GLY A 15 3.96 21.30 -39.47
CA GLY A 15 5.22 22.04 -39.52
C GLY A 15 6.33 21.51 -38.60
N ALA A 16 6.06 20.49 -37.78
CA ALA A 16 7.09 19.80 -37.00
C ALA A 16 8.03 19.01 -37.93
N THR A 17 9.32 18.99 -37.62
CA THR A 17 10.27 18.07 -38.26
C THR A 17 10.49 16.84 -37.38
N ASP A 18 10.76 15.69 -37.99
CA ASP A 18 11.02 14.41 -37.30
C ASP A 18 12.21 14.47 -36.28
N LYS A 19 13.01 15.55 -36.32
CA LYS A 19 14.08 15.81 -35.33
C LYS A 19 13.57 16.36 -34.01
N ASP A 20 12.33 16.85 -33.98
CA ASP A 20 11.76 17.59 -32.85
C ASP A 20 11.06 16.67 -31.84
N LEU A 21 10.87 15.39 -32.16
CA LEU A 21 10.27 14.40 -31.29
C LEU A 21 11.05 13.10 -31.30
N THR A 22 11.45 12.62 -30.12
CA THR A 22 12.06 11.30 -29.96
C THR A 22 11.19 10.47 -29.04
N ILE A 23 10.76 9.30 -29.52
CA ILE A 23 9.96 8.36 -28.72
C ILE A 23 10.65 7.01 -28.66
N GLY A 24 10.35 6.25 -27.61
CA GLY A 24 10.98 4.96 -27.42
C GLY A 24 10.70 4.37 -26.05
N PHE A 25 11.37 3.26 -25.77
CA PHE A 25 11.29 2.56 -24.51
C PHE A 25 12.64 2.51 -23.81
N SER A 26 12.65 2.52 -22.48
CA SER A 26 13.82 2.12 -21.69
C SER A 26 13.48 0.88 -20.88
N LEU A 27 14.35 -0.12 -20.94
CA LEU A 27 14.29 -1.29 -20.09
C LEU A 27 15.32 -1.17 -18.98
N ASP A 28 14.82 -1.06 -17.75
CA ASP A 28 15.63 -1.01 -16.54
C ASP A 28 15.59 -2.33 -15.79
N ARG A 29 16.64 -2.57 -15.00
CA ARG A 29 16.76 -3.71 -14.12
C ARG A 29 17.28 -3.27 -12.76
N THR A 30 16.47 -3.43 -11.73
CA THR A 30 16.83 -3.12 -10.34
C THR A 30 16.90 -4.39 -9.48
N LYS A 31 17.54 -4.27 -8.31
CA LYS A 31 17.61 -5.35 -7.30
C LYS A 31 16.57 -5.19 -6.19
N ASN A 32 15.90 -4.04 -6.12
CA ASN A 32 14.88 -3.70 -5.14
C ASN A 32 13.76 -2.91 -5.81
N ASP A 33 12.59 -2.86 -5.17
CA ASP A 33 11.38 -2.15 -5.62
C ASP A 33 11.48 -0.63 -5.33
N GLY A 34 12.70 -0.11 -5.22
CA GLY A 34 12.97 1.31 -5.00
C GLY A 34 12.92 2.08 -6.32
N PHE A 35 12.66 3.39 -6.23
CA PHE A 35 12.64 4.27 -7.39
C PHE A 35 13.96 4.17 -8.17
N SER A 36 13.85 4.04 -9.50
CA SER A 36 15.02 4.08 -10.36
C SER A 36 15.58 5.50 -10.39
N SER A 37 16.80 5.67 -9.89
CA SER A 37 17.38 6.99 -9.63
C SER A 37 17.50 7.86 -10.87
N TYR A 38 17.55 7.28 -12.08
CA TYR A 38 17.66 8.04 -13.32
C TYR A 38 16.35 8.69 -13.77
N LEU A 39 15.19 8.28 -13.24
CA LEU A 39 13.90 8.89 -13.58
C LEU A 39 13.72 10.26 -12.91
N ASP A 40 14.49 10.54 -11.87
CA ASP A 40 14.52 11.81 -11.12
C ASP A 40 15.69 12.73 -11.57
N GLU A 41 16.64 12.19 -12.35
CA GLU A 41 17.73 12.95 -12.95
C GLU A 41 17.21 13.79 -14.14
N ASP A 42 17.03 15.09 -13.89
CA ASP A 42 16.80 16.17 -14.87
C ASP A 42 15.48 16.12 -15.65
N VAL A 43 14.46 16.81 -15.13
CA VAL A 43 13.20 17.18 -15.83
C VAL A 43 13.44 17.86 -17.20
N ASN A 44 14.65 18.37 -17.43
CA ASN A 44 15.05 19.07 -18.65
C ASN A 44 15.81 18.21 -19.67
N TYR A 45 16.11 16.93 -19.39
CA TYR A 45 16.91 16.10 -20.29
C TYR A 45 16.30 14.72 -20.53
N CYS A 46 16.11 14.40 -21.82
CA CYS A 46 15.55 13.11 -22.24
C CYS A 46 16.59 11.99 -22.20
N ILE A 47 16.28 10.88 -21.53
CA ILE A 47 17.15 9.70 -21.48
C ILE A 47 17.43 9.06 -22.85
N LEU A 48 16.48 9.11 -23.79
CA LEU A 48 16.69 8.61 -25.16
C LEU A 48 17.78 9.39 -25.93
N LYS A 49 18.06 10.63 -25.51
CA LYS A 49 19.11 11.48 -26.10
C LYS A 49 20.49 11.28 -25.44
N LYS A 50 20.56 10.56 -24.31
CA LYS A 50 21.81 10.30 -23.59
C LYS A 50 22.73 9.38 -24.42
N GLN A 51 23.99 9.80 -24.59
CA GLN A 51 24.96 9.06 -25.39
C GLN A 51 25.50 7.80 -24.67
N SER A 52 25.47 7.81 -23.33
CA SER A 52 25.77 6.66 -22.47
C SER A 52 24.66 6.51 -21.43
N ALA A 53 23.87 5.45 -21.57
CA ALA A 53 22.84 5.09 -20.61
C ALA A 53 23.25 3.79 -19.90
N SER A 54 22.92 3.68 -18.61
CA SER A 54 23.06 2.46 -17.80
C SER A 54 21.98 1.42 -18.14
N VAL A 55 20.93 1.83 -18.84
CA VAL A 55 19.77 1.02 -19.22
C VAL A 55 19.77 0.69 -20.71
N THR A 56 19.00 -0.33 -21.12
CA THR A 56 18.81 -0.62 -22.54
C THR A 56 17.72 0.28 -23.12
N LEU A 57 18.04 0.98 -24.20
CA LEU A 57 17.14 1.91 -24.88
C LEU A 57 16.68 1.33 -26.21
N LEU A 58 15.38 1.42 -26.47
CA LEU A 58 14.75 1.12 -27.76
C LEU A 58 14.23 2.43 -28.33
N ILE A 59 14.98 3.03 -29.25
CA ILE A 59 14.65 4.30 -29.88
C ILE A 59 13.88 4.01 -31.16
N LEU A 60 12.67 4.56 -31.27
CA LEU A 60 11.81 4.34 -32.43
C LEU A 60 11.96 5.50 -33.43
N ASP A 61 12.12 5.15 -34.70
CA ASP A 61 12.19 6.05 -35.84
C ASP A 61 11.02 5.69 -36.78
N ILE A 62 9.89 6.40 -36.65
CA ILE A 62 8.66 6.10 -37.40
C ILE A 62 8.87 6.35 -38.90
N SER A 63 9.55 7.45 -39.25
CA SER A 63 9.84 7.82 -40.64
C SER A 63 10.66 6.76 -41.37
N ARG A 64 11.65 6.17 -40.69
CA ARG A 64 12.44 5.06 -41.26
C ARG A 64 11.80 3.69 -41.04
N SER A 65 10.73 3.62 -40.23
CA SER A 65 10.13 2.37 -39.79
C SER A 65 11.16 1.43 -39.17
N GLU A 66 12.00 1.99 -38.29
CA GLU A 66 13.10 1.27 -37.64
C GLU A 66 13.05 1.44 -36.11
N VAL A 67 13.42 0.40 -35.38
CA VAL A 67 13.75 0.48 -33.95
C VAL A 67 15.24 0.26 -33.77
N LYS A 68 15.91 1.24 -33.15
CA LYS A 68 17.32 1.20 -32.81
C LYS A 68 17.49 0.78 -31.36
N ILE A 69 18.22 -0.31 -31.13
CA ILE A 69 18.58 -0.74 -29.79
C ILE A 69 19.95 -0.17 -29.44
N ARG A 70 20.02 0.55 -28.32
CA ARG A 70 21.26 0.98 -27.70
C ARG A 70 21.38 0.31 -26.34
N SER A 71 22.37 -0.57 -26.22
CA SER A 71 22.69 -1.25 -24.95
C SER A 71 23.96 -0.65 -24.33
N PRO A 72 24.10 -0.68 -22.99
CA PRO A 72 25.31 -0.21 -22.31
C PRO A 72 26.57 -0.97 -22.78
N PRO A 73 27.75 -0.32 -22.82
CA PRO A 73 29.00 -0.93 -23.30
C PRO A 73 29.51 -2.11 -22.46
N GLU A 74 28.91 -2.36 -21.28
CA GLU A 74 29.22 -3.46 -20.35
C GLU A 74 28.12 -4.52 -20.29
N ALA A 75 27.02 -4.36 -21.05
CA ALA A 75 25.81 -5.18 -20.94
C ALA A 75 25.92 -6.59 -21.55
N GLY A 76 27.08 -6.98 -22.06
CA GLY A 76 27.28 -8.29 -22.70
C GLY A 76 26.99 -9.51 -21.81
N THR A 77 26.87 -9.32 -20.50
CA THR A 77 26.51 -10.38 -19.53
C THR A 77 25.29 -10.05 -18.68
N GLN A 78 25.15 -8.80 -18.22
CA GLN A 78 24.18 -8.45 -17.18
C GLN A 78 22.75 -8.17 -17.63
N LEU A 79 22.50 -7.80 -18.88
CA LEU A 79 21.15 -7.52 -19.38
C LEU A 79 20.74 -8.56 -20.44
N PRO A 80 19.47 -8.98 -20.46
CA PRO A 80 19.02 -10.03 -21.34
C PRO A 80 19.00 -9.53 -22.78
N LYS A 81 19.32 -10.42 -23.72
CA LYS A 81 19.33 -10.10 -25.14
C LYS A 81 17.89 -9.92 -25.65
N ILE A 82 17.60 -8.74 -26.19
CA ILE A 82 16.32 -8.43 -26.84
C ILE A 82 16.28 -9.06 -28.23
N ILE A 83 15.20 -9.76 -28.54
CA ILE A 83 14.96 -10.44 -29.82
C ILE A 83 13.69 -9.85 -30.44
N PHE A 84 13.78 -9.45 -31.71
CA PHE A 84 12.63 -9.00 -32.51
C PHE A 84 12.13 -10.15 -33.38
N THR A 85 10.81 -10.36 -33.38
CA THR A 85 10.17 -11.31 -34.30
C THR A 85 10.08 -10.63 -35.68
N LYS A 86 10.83 -11.10 -36.68
CA LYS A 86 10.58 -10.71 -38.08
C LYS A 86 9.49 -11.63 -38.61
N ASP A 87 8.41 -11.07 -39.17
CA ASP A 87 7.50 -11.85 -40.01
C ASP A 87 8.29 -12.40 -41.21
N GLU A 88 8.50 -13.70 -41.23
CA GLU A 88 9.11 -14.41 -42.34
C GLU A 88 8.19 -14.32 -43.57
N LYS A 89 8.45 -13.35 -44.44
CA LYS A 89 8.09 -13.42 -45.86
C LYS A 89 9.33 -13.17 -46.70
N VAL A 90 10.17 -14.20 -46.79
CA VAL A 90 11.17 -14.29 -47.86
C VAL A 90 10.43 -14.74 -49.12
N VAL A 91 10.15 -13.80 -50.02
CA VAL A 91 9.88 -14.12 -51.42
C VAL A 91 11.21 -14.06 -52.17
N GLY A 92 11.62 -15.23 -52.66
CA GLY A 92 12.36 -15.33 -53.92
C GLY A 92 13.85 -15.61 -53.83
N GLN A 93 14.22 -16.88 -53.70
CA GLN A 93 15.14 -17.46 -54.69
C GLN A 93 14.88 -18.95 -54.87
N SER A 94 14.38 -19.29 -56.05
CA SER A 94 14.15 -20.64 -56.54
C SER A 94 15.47 -21.34 -56.84
N GLN A 95 15.66 -22.56 -56.32
CA GLN A 95 16.06 -23.77 -57.07
C GLN A 95 16.21 -24.98 -56.14
N GLU A 96 15.36 -25.98 -56.35
CA GLU A 96 15.40 -27.37 -55.85
C GLU A 96 16.40 -28.25 -56.67
N PRO A 97 16.62 -29.56 -56.39
CA PRO A 97 16.45 -30.34 -55.15
C PRO A 97 17.60 -31.36 -54.87
N GLY A 98 17.65 -31.90 -53.63
CA GLY A 98 18.00 -33.32 -53.40
C GLY A 98 19.23 -33.67 -52.55
N GLY A 99 19.02 -34.48 -51.49
CA GLY A 99 20.05 -35.34 -50.87
C GLY A 99 20.07 -35.38 -49.34
N ASN A 100 19.68 -36.52 -48.75
CA ASN A 100 19.64 -36.83 -47.30
C ASN A 100 20.98 -36.65 -46.54
N PRO A 101 20.97 -36.42 -45.20
CA PRO A 101 22.18 -36.30 -44.40
C PRO A 101 22.63 -37.65 -43.79
N VAL A 102 23.93 -37.94 -43.82
CA VAL A 102 24.58 -38.89 -42.89
C VAL A 102 25.89 -38.31 -42.37
N LEU A 103 26.04 -38.53 -41.06
CA LEU A 103 27.08 -38.24 -40.06
C LEU A 103 28.57 -38.11 -40.46
N ALA A 104 29.19 -37.19 -39.70
CA ALA A 104 30.42 -37.32 -38.90
C ALA A 104 31.81 -37.20 -39.57
N GLY A 105 32.59 -36.28 -38.99
CA GLY A 105 33.93 -36.62 -38.52
C GLY A 105 35.12 -35.94 -39.19
N SER A 106 35.67 -34.95 -38.47
CA SER A 106 37.10 -34.86 -38.16
C SER A 106 38.05 -34.08 -39.10
N GLN A 107 38.87 -33.26 -38.44
CA GLN A 107 40.23 -32.78 -38.77
C GLN A 107 40.39 -31.48 -39.60
N ALA A 108 40.80 -30.43 -38.89
CA ALA A 108 41.78 -29.42 -39.35
C ALA A 108 43.21 -30.02 -39.20
N PRO A 109 44.33 -29.35 -39.58
CA PRO A 109 44.50 -28.02 -40.21
C PRO A 109 45.54 -28.02 -41.36
N LYS A 110 45.72 -26.89 -42.06
CA LYS A 110 47.05 -26.30 -42.33
C LYS A 110 46.98 -24.94 -43.02
N GLU A 111 47.92 -24.12 -42.56
CA GLU A 111 48.19 -22.71 -42.80
C GLU A 111 48.90 -22.40 -44.13
N GLN A 112 49.07 -21.09 -44.32
CA GLN A 112 50.07 -20.36 -45.11
C GLN A 112 49.78 -20.14 -46.60
N GLU A 113 50.08 -18.99 -47.20
CA GLU A 113 50.38 -17.60 -46.78
C GLU A 113 50.69 -16.87 -48.10
N ASN A 114 50.07 -15.72 -48.35
CA ASN A 114 50.69 -14.53 -48.96
C ASN A 114 49.57 -13.49 -49.17
N GLY A 115 49.55 -12.29 -48.61
CA GLY A 115 50.61 -11.48 -48.03
C GLY A 115 50.45 -10.07 -48.58
N LYS A 116 49.88 -9.13 -47.81
CA LYS A 116 50.35 -7.73 -47.76
C LYS A 116 49.61 -6.88 -46.69
N SER A 117 50.44 -6.43 -45.76
CA SER A 117 50.24 -5.49 -44.66
C SER A 117 49.71 -4.11 -45.11
N LYS A 118 48.86 -3.50 -44.28
CA LYS A 118 49.12 -2.15 -43.73
C LYS A 118 48.36 -1.89 -42.44
N ARG A 119 49.14 -1.48 -41.45
CA ARG A 119 48.85 -1.08 -40.06
C ARG A 119 48.05 0.21 -40.00
N SER A 120 46.96 0.24 -39.23
CA SER A 120 46.47 1.46 -38.58
C SER A 120 45.67 1.12 -37.31
N THR A 121 46.27 1.50 -36.19
CA THR A 121 45.63 2.15 -35.03
C THR A 121 44.26 1.65 -34.58
N VAL A 122 44.31 1.03 -33.41
CA VAL A 122 43.24 0.94 -32.42
C VAL A 122 42.54 2.28 -32.31
N ASP A 123 41.26 2.30 -32.69
CA ASP A 123 40.34 3.36 -32.31
C ASP A 123 39.01 2.74 -31.84
N SER A 124 38.76 2.96 -30.56
CA SER A 124 37.46 3.23 -29.96
C SER A 124 36.31 2.24 -30.21
N LYS A 125 36.16 1.34 -29.22
CA LYS A 125 34.97 0.59 -28.78
C LYS A 125 33.64 1.14 -29.34
N ALA A 126 33.18 0.59 -30.46
CA ALA A 126 31.88 0.91 -31.04
C ALA A 126 30.75 0.42 -30.12
N THR A 127 29.93 1.37 -29.64
CA THR A 127 28.62 1.12 -29.05
C THR A 127 27.83 0.23 -30.01
N GLY A 128 27.40 -0.96 -29.58
CA GLY A 128 26.69 -1.92 -30.44
C GLY A 128 25.27 -1.46 -30.75
N GLU A 129 25.11 -0.44 -31.59
CA GLU A 129 23.82 0.03 -32.09
C GLU A 129 23.31 -0.96 -33.15
N LYS A 130 22.12 -1.52 -32.92
CA LYS A 130 21.47 -2.47 -33.85
C LYS A 130 20.11 -1.92 -34.26
N SER A 131 19.89 -1.77 -35.57
CA SER A 131 18.60 -1.36 -36.14
C SER A 131 17.78 -2.56 -36.57
N PHE A 132 16.47 -2.51 -36.31
CA PHE A 132 15.50 -3.52 -36.72
C PHE A 132 14.38 -2.85 -37.51
N SER A 133 14.08 -3.37 -38.69
CA SER A 133 12.94 -2.92 -39.52
C SER A 133 11.61 -3.33 -38.87
N VAL A 134 10.64 -2.43 -38.91
CA VAL A 134 9.33 -2.55 -38.26
C VAL A 134 8.22 -2.44 -39.31
N ARG A 135 7.07 -3.07 -39.05
CA ARG A 135 5.91 -2.96 -39.94
C ARG A 135 5.27 -1.59 -39.78
N ASN A 136 4.95 -0.93 -40.90
CA ASN A 136 4.27 0.37 -40.92
C ASN A 136 3.00 0.25 -41.75
N ASN A 137 1.86 0.62 -41.17
CA ASN A 137 0.58 0.74 -41.85
C ASN A 137 0.13 2.20 -41.72
N ASP A 138 0.21 2.98 -42.80
CA ASP A 138 -0.30 4.36 -42.89
C ASP A 138 0.13 5.30 -41.75
N GLY A 139 1.40 5.19 -41.30
CA GLY A 139 1.96 6.03 -40.24
C GLY A 139 1.85 5.44 -38.83
N ALA A 140 1.22 4.27 -38.67
CA ALA A 140 1.22 3.49 -37.44
C ALA A 140 2.22 2.33 -37.55
N VAL A 141 3.15 2.22 -36.60
CA VAL A 141 4.14 1.15 -36.55
C VAL A 141 3.71 0.01 -35.65
N SER A 142 4.05 -1.23 -36.03
CA SER A 142 3.79 -2.44 -35.25
C SER A 142 4.98 -3.38 -35.21
N PHE A 143 5.37 -3.78 -34.00
CA PHE A 143 6.51 -4.65 -33.75
C PHE A 143 6.30 -5.50 -32.50
N GLN A 144 7.02 -6.62 -32.46
CA GLN A 144 7.08 -7.48 -31.30
C GLN A 144 8.52 -7.73 -30.92
N PHE A 145 8.82 -7.59 -29.63
CA PHE A 145 10.10 -7.99 -29.05
C PHE A 145 9.89 -8.79 -27.79
N PHE A 146 10.85 -9.65 -27.48
CA PHE A 146 10.86 -10.41 -26.24
C PHE A 146 12.29 -10.60 -25.73
N PHE A 147 12.39 -10.90 -24.45
CA PHE A 147 13.65 -11.29 -23.83
C PHE A 147 13.38 -12.34 -22.74
N ASN A 148 14.32 -13.27 -22.62
CA ASN A 148 14.29 -14.34 -21.64
C ASN A 148 15.48 -14.20 -20.68
N ILE A 149 15.22 -14.38 -19.39
CA ILE A 149 16.23 -14.43 -18.35
C ILE A 149 16.77 -15.86 -18.36
N SER A 150 18.03 -16.04 -18.76
CA SER A 150 18.61 -17.37 -18.99
C SER A 150 19.64 -17.77 -17.93
N THR A 151 20.13 -16.81 -17.15
CA THR A 151 21.21 -16.99 -16.18
C THR A 151 20.92 -16.23 -14.88
N ASP A 152 21.43 -16.73 -13.76
CA ASP A 152 21.18 -16.17 -12.42
C ASP A 152 21.68 -14.72 -12.28
N ASP A 153 22.73 -14.33 -13.02
CA ASP A 153 23.26 -12.96 -13.03
C ASP A 153 22.34 -11.97 -13.76
N GLN A 154 21.36 -12.47 -14.52
CA GLN A 154 20.33 -11.67 -15.19
C GLN A 154 19.05 -11.55 -14.35
N GLU A 155 18.92 -12.23 -13.21
CA GLU A 155 17.77 -12.06 -12.34
C GLU A 155 17.67 -10.61 -11.82
N GLY A 156 16.44 -10.11 -11.74
CA GLY A 156 16.16 -8.75 -11.28
C GLY A 156 14.69 -8.39 -11.45
N LEU A 157 14.33 -7.22 -10.94
CA LEU A 157 13.06 -6.58 -11.22
C LEU A 157 13.23 -5.76 -12.51
N TYR A 158 12.43 -6.07 -13.53
CA TYR A 158 12.50 -5.39 -14.82
C TYR A 158 11.37 -4.39 -14.93
N SER A 159 11.69 -3.17 -15.36
CA SER A 159 10.71 -2.11 -15.56
C SER A 159 10.84 -1.54 -16.97
N LEU A 160 9.73 -1.51 -17.69
CA LEU A 160 9.66 -0.98 -19.05
C LEU A 160 8.98 0.39 -19.01
N TYR A 161 9.72 1.43 -19.39
CA TYR A 161 9.19 2.80 -19.43
C TYR A 161 9.05 3.25 -20.87
N PHE A 162 7.90 3.84 -21.20
CA PHE A 162 7.69 4.55 -22.45
C PHE A 162 8.08 6.01 -22.29
N HIS A 163 8.94 6.50 -23.18
CA HIS A 163 9.46 7.86 -23.14
C HIS A 163 8.99 8.64 -24.35
N LYS A 164 8.54 9.87 -24.10
CA LYS A 164 8.22 10.86 -25.11
C LYS A 164 9.03 12.12 -24.85
N CYS A 165 9.98 12.39 -25.73
CA CYS A 165 10.93 13.47 -25.55
C CYS A 165 10.78 14.55 -26.61
N LEU A 166 10.47 15.77 -26.17
CA LEU A 166 10.41 16.93 -27.07
C LEU A 166 11.81 17.50 -27.33
N GLY A 167 11.96 18.14 -28.49
CA GLY A 167 13.08 18.99 -28.85
C GLY A 167 13.14 20.25 -27.99
N SER A 168 14.33 20.78 -27.77
CA SER A 168 14.58 21.98 -26.96
C SER A 168 13.95 23.26 -27.54
N ASP A 169 13.59 23.25 -28.83
CA ASP A 169 13.12 24.44 -29.57
C ASP A 169 11.59 24.53 -29.68
N VAL A 170 10.85 23.56 -29.12
CA VAL A 170 9.38 23.52 -29.22
C VAL A 170 8.73 24.17 -28.00
N TRP A 171 8.04 25.28 -28.22
CA TRP A 171 7.21 25.95 -27.21
C TRP A 171 6.12 25.00 -26.73
N SER A 172 5.98 24.89 -25.40
CA SER A 172 5.06 24.05 -24.61
C SER A 172 3.56 24.06 -24.96
N ASN A 173 3.12 24.74 -26.02
CA ASN A 173 1.73 24.81 -26.45
C ASN A 173 1.35 23.85 -27.58
N ASP A 174 2.31 23.25 -28.29
CA ASP A 174 2.02 22.25 -29.32
C ASP A 174 1.85 20.85 -28.70
N LYS A 175 0.59 20.44 -28.56
CA LYS A 175 0.22 19.12 -28.03
C LYS A 175 0.47 18.04 -29.08
N PHE A 176 1.68 17.50 -29.12
CA PHE A 176 1.92 16.20 -29.76
C PHE A 176 1.05 15.16 -29.05
N SER A 177 0.23 14.41 -29.77
CA SER A 177 -0.53 13.30 -29.21
C SER A 177 -0.03 12.00 -29.83
N PHE A 178 -0.04 10.92 -29.06
CA PHE A 178 0.28 9.59 -29.55
C PHE A 178 -0.88 8.65 -29.22
N SER A 179 -1.03 7.61 -30.04
CA SER A 179 -1.90 6.48 -29.77
C SER A 179 -1.01 5.26 -29.68
N LEU A 180 -1.02 4.58 -28.53
CA LEU A 180 -0.25 3.37 -28.28
C LEU A 180 -1.20 2.25 -27.87
N ASP A 181 -1.18 1.16 -28.63
CA ASP A 181 -1.80 -0.10 -28.28
C ASP A 181 -0.69 -1.14 -28.10
N ILE A 182 -0.60 -1.67 -26.89
CA ILE A 182 0.51 -2.49 -26.41
C ILE A 182 -0.02 -3.62 -25.53
N GLU A 183 0.43 -4.83 -25.81
CA GLU A 183 0.18 -6.02 -25.01
C GLU A 183 1.51 -6.50 -24.42
N ILE A 184 1.56 -6.57 -23.09
CA ILE A 184 2.75 -7.00 -22.34
C ILE A 184 2.43 -8.30 -21.63
N THR A 185 3.26 -9.33 -21.84
CA THR A 185 3.18 -10.60 -21.13
C THR A 185 4.44 -10.80 -20.29
N GLU A 186 4.25 -10.77 -18.98
CA GLU A 186 5.27 -11.07 -17.98
C GLU A 186 5.02 -12.46 -17.41
N LYS A 187 6.03 -13.32 -17.47
CA LYS A 187 5.89 -14.70 -17.04
C LYS A 187 7.19 -15.20 -16.43
N ASN A 188 7.10 -15.61 -15.18
CA ASN A 188 8.07 -16.45 -14.49
C ASN A 188 7.75 -17.94 -14.79
N PRO A 189 8.68 -18.88 -14.55
CA PRO A 189 8.56 -20.26 -15.03
C PRO A 189 7.18 -20.91 -14.78
N ASP A 190 6.63 -20.76 -13.57
CA ASP A 190 5.37 -21.37 -13.15
C ASP A 190 4.26 -20.36 -12.80
N SER A 191 4.49 -19.06 -13.02
CA SER A 191 3.55 -18.01 -12.57
C SER A 191 3.66 -16.74 -13.40
N TYR A 192 2.54 -16.08 -13.62
CA TYR A 192 2.52 -14.71 -14.17
C TYR A 192 2.77 -13.63 -13.11
N LEU A 193 2.85 -13.98 -11.82
CA LEU A 193 3.21 -13.03 -10.76
C LEU A 193 4.70 -12.73 -10.78
N SER A 194 5.05 -11.51 -10.36
CA SER A 194 6.44 -11.12 -10.10
C SER A 194 7.06 -12.02 -9.02
N ALA A 195 8.39 -12.21 -9.04
CA ALA A 195 9.08 -13.17 -8.18
C ALA A 195 8.78 -12.95 -6.68
N GLY A 196 8.69 -11.70 -6.24
CA GLY A 196 8.35 -11.35 -4.86
C GLY A 196 6.89 -11.57 -4.47
N GLU A 197 6.01 -11.84 -5.44
CA GLU A 197 4.55 -11.96 -5.27
C GLU A 197 4.05 -13.40 -5.40
N ILE A 198 4.82 -14.30 -6.03
CA ILE A 198 4.53 -15.73 -6.14
C ILE A 198 4.06 -16.38 -4.83
N PRO A 199 4.64 -16.12 -3.64
CA PRO A 199 4.18 -16.73 -2.40
C PRO A 199 2.92 -16.09 -1.78
N LEU A 200 2.47 -14.93 -2.28
CA LEU A 200 1.36 -14.16 -1.70
C LEU A 200 0.03 -14.92 -1.61
N PRO A 201 -0.45 -15.67 -2.63
CA PRO A 201 -1.68 -16.44 -2.51
C PRO A 201 -1.69 -17.38 -1.29
N LYS A 202 -0.58 -18.08 -1.07
CA LYS A 202 -0.40 -19.02 0.05
C LYS A 202 -0.31 -18.29 1.39
N LEU A 203 0.37 -17.14 1.41
CA LEU A 203 0.47 -16.30 2.59
C LEU A 203 -0.90 -15.74 3.01
N TYR A 204 -1.67 -15.23 2.06
CA TYR A 204 -3.00 -14.67 2.33
C TYR A 204 -3.98 -15.73 2.85
N ILE A 205 -4.03 -16.92 2.23
CA ILE A 205 -4.92 -17.98 2.72
C ILE A 205 -4.51 -18.48 4.10
N SER A 206 -3.20 -18.56 4.39
CA SER A 206 -2.68 -18.92 5.70
C SER A 206 -3.04 -17.88 6.77
N MET A 207 -2.81 -16.59 6.48
CA MET A 207 -3.19 -15.51 7.39
C MET A 207 -4.70 -15.41 7.60
N ALA A 208 -5.49 -15.62 6.54
CA ALA A 208 -6.95 -15.65 6.64
C ALA A 208 -7.43 -16.70 7.65
N PHE A 209 -6.77 -17.87 7.68
CA PHE A 209 -7.05 -18.91 8.66
C PHE A 209 -6.73 -18.46 10.09
N PHE A 210 -5.57 -17.83 10.33
CA PHE A 210 -5.21 -17.32 11.66
C PHE A 210 -6.16 -16.24 12.17
N PHE A 211 -6.56 -15.30 11.29
CA PHE A 211 -7.56 -14.29 11.64
C PHE A 211 -8.91 -14.91 11.94
N PHE A 212 -9.36 -15.88 11.14
CA PHE A 212 -10.61 -16.59 11.39
C PHE A 212 -10.57 -17.32 12.75
N LEU A 213 -9.47 -18.02 13.05
CA LEU A 213 -9.27 -18.70 14.32
C LEU A 213 -9.31 -17.70 15.49
N SER A 214 -8.61 -16.57 15.38
CA SER A 214 -8.66 -15.50 16.38
C SER A 214 -10.10 -14.98 16.59
N GLY A 215 -10.86 -14.76 15.51
CA GLY A 215 -12.26 -14.34 15.58
C GLY A 215 -13.16 -15.37 16.26
N THR A 216 -12.99 -16.66 15.96
CA THR A 216 -13.77 -17.74 16.60
C THR A 216 -13.44 -17.89 18.08
N ILE A 217 -12.17 -17.81 18.48
CA ILE A 217 -11.73 -17.78 19.87
C ILE A 217 -12.36 -16.58 20.60
N TRP A 218 -12.36 -15.40 19.97
CA TRP A 218 -12.96 -14.21 20.54
C TRP A 218 -14.47 -14.38 20.75
N ILE A 219 -15.22 -14.85 19.74
CA ILE A 219 -16.65 -15.17 19.88
C ILE A 219 -16.89 -16.17 21.02
N HIS A 220 -16.05 -17.19 21.16
CA HIS A 220 -16.15 -18.15 22.24
C HIS A 220 -16.00 -17.46 23.62
N ILE A 221 -15.05 -16.54 23.77
CA ILE A 221 -14.87 -15.74 24.98
C ILE A 221 -16.09 -14.85 25.25
N LEU A 222 -16.66 -14.20 24.23
CA LEU A 222 -17.87 -13.37 24.38
C LEU A 222 -19.06 -14.22 24.82
N ARG A 223 -19.26 -15.39 24.20
CA ARG A 223 -20.36 -16.30 24.54
C ARG A 223 -20.22 -16.88 25.96
N LYS A 224 -19.01 -17.06 26.48
CA LYS A 224 -18.78 -17.55 27.84
C LYS A 224 -19.08 -16.48 28.91
N ARG A 225 -18.90 -15.19 28.58
CA ARG A 225 -19.09 -14.07 29.53
C ARG A 225 -20.16 -13.08 29.07
N ARG A 226 -21.31 -13.58 28.61
CA ARG A 226 -22.39 -12.77 28.02
C ARG A 226 -22.85 -11.60 28.89
N ASN A 227 -22.78 -11.73 30.21
CA ASN A 227 -23.24 -10.70 31.15
C ASN A 227 -22.39 -9.42 31.08
N ASP A 228 -21.12 -9.53 30.69
CA ASP A 228 -20.18 -8.39 30.61
C ASP A 228 -19.93 -7.97 29.14
N VAL A 229 -20.75 -8.44 28.19
CA VAL A 229 -20.57 -8.21 26.75
C VAL A 229 -21.38 -7.03 26.26
N PHE A 230 -20.64 -6.01 25.89
CA PHE A 230 -21.11 -4.81 25.24
C PHE A 230 -21.01 -4.81 23.70
N LYS A 231 -21.72 -3.89 23.03
CA LYS A 231 -21.73 -3.73 21.56
C LYS A 231 -20.33 -3.61 20.95
N ILE A 232 -19.40 -2.93 21.64
CA ILE A 232 -18.01 -2.77 21.20
C ILE A 232 -17.29 -4.11 21.03
N HIS A 233 -17.57 -5.11 21.88
CA HIS A 233 -16.93 -6.41 21.80
C HIS A 233 -17.38 -7.19 20.57
N TRP A 234 -18.64 -7.04 20.16
CA TRP A 234 -19.16 -7.60 18.92
C TRP A 234 -18.58 -6.89 17.69
N LEU A 235 -18.38 -5.58 17.77
CA LEU A 235 -17.67 -4.84 16.72
C LEU A 235 -16.20 -5.29 16.61
N MET A 236 -15.50 -5.45 17.75
CA MET A 236 -14.17 -6.05 17.81
C MET A 236 -14.14 -7.48 17.26
N ALA A 237 -15.20 -8.26 17.44
CA ALA A 237 -15.33 -9.59 16.86
C ALA A 237 -15.44 -9.53 15.33
N ALA A 238 -16.09 -8.52 14.77
CA ALA A 238 -16.25 -8.36 13.32
C ALA A 238 -14.91 -8.11 12.62
N LEU A 239 -13.98 -7.39 13.25
CA LEU A 239 -12.66 -7.06 12.68
C LEU A 239 -11.89 -8.27 12.11
N PRO A 240 -11.59 -9.34 12.88
CA PRO A 240 -10.86 -10.50 12.37
C PRO A 240 -11.62 -11.25 11.28
N PHE A 241 -12.96 -11.29 11.31
CA PHE A 241 -13.74 -11.95 10.25
C PHE A 241 -13.71 -11.16 8.94
N THR A 242 -13.90 -9.84 8.99
CA THR A 242 -13.78 -9.00 7.79
C THR A 242 -12.36 -9.04 7.23
N LYS A 243 -11.34 -9.05 8.10
CA LYS A 243 -9.95 -9.18 7.69
C LYS A 243 -9.67 -10.53 7.03
N SER A 244 -10.13 -11.63 7.63
CA SER A 244 -10.04 -12.98 7.04
C SER A 244 -10.72 -13.04 5.66
N LEU A 245 -11.93 -12.53 5.54
CA LEU A 245 -12.66 -12.49 4.27
C LEU A 245 -11.92 -11.68 3.19
N SER A 246 -11.40 -10.50 3.56
CA SER A 246 -10.60 -9.67 2.66
C SER A 246 -9.34 -10.41 2.16
N LEU A 247 -8.65 -11.14 3.05
CA LEU A 247 -7.47 -11.94 2.68
C LEU A 247 -7.81 -13.11 1.77
N VAL A 248 -8.96 -13.77 1.96
CA VAL A 248 -9.42 -14.83 1.05
C VAL A 248 -9.62 -14.28 -0.36
N PHE A 249 -10.31 -13.13 -0.50
CA PHE A 249 -10.52 -12.54 -1.81
C PHE A 249 -9.21 -12.10 -2.47
N HIS A 250 -8.27 -11.58 -1.70
CA HIS A 250 -6.95 -11.22 -2.22
C HIS A 250 -6.14 -12.46 -2.63
N ALA A 251 -6.25 -13.57 -1.91
CA ALA A 251 -5.65 -14.84 -2.28
C ALA A 251 -6.21 -15.38 -3.60
N ILE A 252 -7.53 -15.29 -3.79
CA ILE A 252 -8.23 -15.71 -5.01
C ILE A 252 -7.77 -14.87 -6.20
N ASP A 253 -7.73 -13.55 -6.04
CA ASP A 253 -7.31 -12.62 -7.09
C ASP A 253 -5.87 -12.91 -7.56
N TYR A 254 -4.91 -12.96 -6.62
CA TYR A 254 -3.53 -13.30 -6.94
C TYR A 254 -3.36 -14.73 -7.49
N HIS A 255 -4.22 -15.68 -7.10
CA HIS A 255 -4.19 -17.03 -7.67
C HIS A 255 -4.64 -17.04 -9.14
N TYR A 256 -5.65 -16.24 -9.49
CA TYR A 256 -6.08 -16.07 -10.88
C TYR A 256 -5.01 -15.36 -11.71
N ILE A 257 -4.44 -14.27 -11.19
CA ILE A 257 -3.32 -13.57 -11.86
C ILE A 257 -2.17 -14.56 -12.08
N SER A 258 -1.76 -15.30 -11.04
CA SER A 258 -0.69 -16.31 -11.16
C SER A 258 -0.94 -17.37 -12.23
N SER A 259 -2.20 -17.74 -12.47
CA SER A 259 -2.54 -18.87 -13.34
C SER A 259 -2.89 -18.44 -14.77
N GLN A 260 -3.57 -17.31 -14.92
CA GLN A 260 -4.13 -16.83 -16.20
C GLN A 260 -3.41 -15.59 -16.74
N GLY A 261 -2.67 -14.86 -15.89
CA GLY A 261 -1.95 -13.64 -16.26
C GLY A 261 -2.77 -12.35 -16.26
N PHE A 262 -4.05 -12.41 -15.91
CA PHE A 262 -4.92 -11.24 -15.78
C PHE A 262 -5.89 -11.40 -14.59
N PRO A 263 -6.23 -10.30 -13.90
CA PRO A 263 -7.24 -10.31 -12.84
C PRO A 263 -8.64 -10.50 -13.44
N ILE A 264 -9.53 -11.15 -12.71
CA ILE A 264 -10.94 -11.27 -13.10
C ILE A 264 -11.72 -10.11 -12.46
N GLU A 265 -12.33 -9.26 -13.29
CA GLU A 265 -13.02 -8.03 -12.88
C GLU A 265 -14.02 -8.25 -11.73
N GLY A 266 -14.81 -9.33 -11.77
CA GLY A 266 -15.80 -9.63 -10.74
C GLY A 266 -15.20 -9.86 -9.34
N TRP A 267 -14.05 -10.53 -9.26
CA TRP A 267 -13.36 -10.76 -7.98
C TRP A 267 -12.65 -9.51 -7.49
N ALA A 268 -12.13 -8.69 -8.40
CA ALA A 268 -11.53 -7.39 -8.08
C ALA A 268 -12.55 -6.46 -7.39
N VAL A 269 -13.81 -6.41 -7.86
CA VAL A 269 -14.86 -5.60 -7.20
C VAL A 269 -15.12 -6.06 -5.77
N VAL A 270 -15.21 -7.37 -5.53
CA VAL A 270 -15.43 -7.92 -4.19
C VAL A 270 -14.22 -7.63 -3.29
N TYR A 271 -13.01 -7.72 -3.82
CA TYR A 271 -11.81 -7.28 -3.13
C TYR A 271 -11.89 -5.80 -2.74
N TYR A 272 -12.27 -4.90 -3.64
CA TYR A 272 -12.40 -3.47 -3.33
C TYR A 272 -13.42 -3.20 -2.23
N ILE A 273 -14.60 -3.80 -2.30
CA ILE A 273 -15.65 -3.65 -1.28
C ILE A 273 -15.16 -4.14 0.09
N THR A 274 -14.55 -5.33 0.13
CA THR A 274 -14.03 -5.86 1.39
C THR A 274 -12.83 -5.08 1.91
N HIS A 275 -12.00 -4.53 1.02
CA HIS A 275 -10.88 -3.66 1.38
C HIS A 275 -11.37 -2.37 2.05
N LEU A 276 -12.42 -1.74 1.50
CA LEU A 276 -13.07 -0.57 2.09
C LEU A 276 -13.68 -0.91 3.46
N LEU A 277 -14.39 -2.04 3.54
CA LEU A 277 -15.06 -2.46 4.76
C LEU A 277 -14.06 -2.75 5.88
N LYS A 278 -12.94 -3.45 5.60
CA LYS A 278 -11.91 -3.70 6.63
C LYS A 278 -11.30 -2.39 7.15
N GLY A 279 -11.04 -1.41 6.28
CA GLY A 279 -10.45 -0.13 6.64
C GLY A 279 -11.41 0.69 7.50
N ALA A 280 -12.63 0.88 7.03
CA ALA A 280 -13.67 1.61 7.75
C ALA A 280 -13.93 1.00 9.14
N LEU A 281 -14.10 -0.32 9.23
CA LEU A 281 -14.35 -0.99 10.51
C LEU A 281 -13.19 -0.83 11.50
N LEU A 282 -11.94 -0.91 11.02
CA LEU A 282 -10.75 -0.71 11.86
C LEU A 282 -10.72 0.69 12.46
N PHE A 283 -10.86 1.73 11.62
CA PHE A 283 -10.80 3.12 12.08
C PHE A 283 -11.98 3.48 12.98
N ILE A 284 -13.18 3.03 12.64
CA ILE A 284 -14.37 3.20 13.50
C ILE A 284 -14.11 2.54 14.85
N THR A 285 -13.62 1.30 14.89
CA THR A 285 -13.38 0.59 16.15
C THR A 285 -12.31 1.29 17.00
N ILE A 286 -11.20 1.73 16.41
CA ILE A 286 -10.14 2.48 17.11
C ILE A 286 -10.71 3.78 17.69
N ALA A 287 -11.46 4.54 16.89
CA ALA A 287 -12.11 5.77 17.33
C ALA A 287 -13.07 5.50 18.50
N LEU A 288 -13.91 4.47 18.41
CA LEU A 288 -14.89 4.10 19.44
C LEU A 288 -14.24 3.69 20.76
N ILE A 289 -13.14 2.94 20.72
CA ILE A 289 -12.39 2.57 21.94
C ILE A 289 -11.67 3.80 22.50
N GLY A 290 -11.04 4.60 21.64
CA GLY A 290 -10.31 5.80 22.04
C GLY A 290 -11.19 6.88 22.69
N THR A 291 -12.46 6.93 22.28
CA THR A 291 -13.47 7.86 22.79
C THR A 291 -14.30 7.32 23.95
N GLY A 292 -14.32 6.01 24.15
CA GLY A 292 -15.28 5.36 25.06
C GLY A 292 -16.74 5.44 24.59
N TRP A 293 -16.99 5.81 23.32
CA TRP A 293 -18.32 6.18 22.80
C TRP A 293 -19.34 5.03 22.76
N ALA A 294 -18.92 3.77 22.88
CA ALA A 294 -19.86 2.67 22.95
C ALA A 294 -20.76 2.74 24.22
N PHE A 295 -20.37 3.53 25.23
CA PHE A 295 -21.12 3.70 26.48
C PHE A 295 -21.28 5.16 26.90
N ILE A 296 -20.44 6.08 26.44
CA ILE A 296 -20.41 7.42 27.01
C ILE A 296 -20.93 8.47 26.02
N LYS A 297 -22.20 8.85 26.18
CA LYS A 297 -22.89 9.82 25.32
C LYS A 297 -22.48 11.28 25.61
N HIS A 298 -21.89 11.56 26.78
CA HIS A 298 -21.70 12.93 27.29
C HIS A 298 -20.26 13.40 27.62
N ILE A 299 -19.23 12.55 27.58
CA ILE A 299 -17.84 12.93 27.94
C ILE A 299 -17.03 13.49 26.76
N LEU A 300 -17.44 13.25 25.52
CA LEU A 300 -16.79 13.92 24.38
C LEU A 300 -17.21 15.38 24.31
N SER A 301 -16.23 16.28 24.41
CA SER A 301 -16.44 17.70 24.10
C SER A 301 -17.00 17.81 22.67
N ASP A 302 -17.87 18.80 22.42
CA ASP A 302 -18.42 19.03 21.07
C ASP A 302 -17.31 19.27 20.03
N LYS A 303 -16.10 19.65 20.49
CA LYS A 303 -14.88 19.73 19.69
C LYS A 303 -14.42 18.35 19.21
N ASP A 304 -14.39 17.34 20.08
CA ASP A 304 -13.96 15.97 19.74
C ASP A 304 -14.94 15.31 18.76
N LYS A 305 -16.26 15.53 18.97
CA LYS A 305 -17.30 15.04 18.05
C LYS A 305 -17.13 15.59 16.64
N LYS A 306 -16.77 16.88 16.51
CA LYS A 306 -16.47 17.50 15.20
C LYS A 306 -15.24 16.90 14.55
N VAL A 307 -14.20 16.57 15.31
CA VAL A 307 -13.01 15.88 14.78
C VAL A 307 -13.40 14.53 14.18
N PHE A 308 -14.19 13.70 14.88
CA PHE A 308 -14.63 12.41 14.32
C PHE A 308 -15.55 12.53 13.11
N MET A 309 -16.46 13.51 13.12
CA MET A 309 -17.38 13.76 12.01
C MET A 309 -16.64 14.16 10.72
N VAL A 310 -15.45 14.75 10.83
CA VAL A 310 -14.61 15.12 9.67
C VAL A 310 -13.62 14.03 9.32
N VAL A 311 -12.90 13.48 10.30
CA VAL A 311 -11.77 12.57 10.07
C VAL A 311 -12.23 11.18 9.59
N ILE A 312 -13.33 10.63 10.13
CA ILE A 312 -13.79 9.29 9.71
C ILE A 312 -14.24 9.29 8.24
N PRO A 313 -15.10 10.23 7.78
CA PRO A 313 -15.45 10.30 6.35
C PRO A 313 -14.24 10.59 5.46
N LEU A 314 -13.33 11.48 5.89
CA LEU A 314 -12.11 11.77 5.14
C LEU A 314 -11.24 10.52 4.95
N GLN A 315 -11.14 9.67 5.97
CA GLN A 315 -10.40 8.41 5.87
C GLN A 315 -11.08 7.38 4.97
N VAL A 316 -12.41 7.32 4.99
CA VAL A 316 -13.16 6.49 4.03
C VAL A 316 -12.93 6.99 2.61
N LEU A 317 -12.98 8.30 2.38
CA LEU A 317 -12.70 8.91 1.06
C LEU A 317 -11.26 8.65 0.60
N ALA A 318 -10.28 8.77 1.51
CA ALA A 318 -8.88 8.47 1.20
C ALA A 318 -8.69 6.98 0.83
N ASN A 319 -9.36 6.06 1.54
CA ASN A 319 -9.34 4.63 1.20
C ASN A 319 -9.97 4.36 -0.18
N VAL A 320 -11.08 5.04 -0.51
CA VAL A 320 -11.70 4.93 -1.85
C VAL A 320 -10.76 5.48 -2.92
N ALA A 321 -10.18 6.66 -2.70
CA ALA A 321 -9.24 7.27 -3.63
C ALA A 321 -7.98 6.40 -3.81
N TYR A 322 -7.48 5.77 -2.75
CA TYR A 322 -6.36 4.83 -2.83
C TYR A 322 -6.69 3.64 -3.75
N ILE A 323 -7.89 3.06 -3.63
CA ILE A 323 -8.33 1.97 -4.52
C ILE A 323 -8.40 2.44 -5.97
N ILE A 324 -8.96 3.63 -6.22
CA ILE A 324 -9.07 4.19 -7.57
C ILE A 324 -7.68 4.37 -8.18
N ILE A 325 -6.75 4.97 -7.44
CA ILE A 325 -5.37 5.16 -7.89
C ILE A 325 -4.70 3.80 -8.12
N GLU A 326 -4.82 2.84 -7.21
CA GLU A 326 -4.24 1.50 -7.37
C GLU A 326 -4.83 0.75 -8.59
N SER A 327 -6.08 1.03 -8.96
CA SER A 327 -6.71 0.49 -10.17
C SER A 327 -6.40 1.26 -11.45
N THR A 328 -5.77 2.44 -11.33
CA THR A 328 -5.36 3.26 -12.47
C THR A 328 -3.98 2.81 -12.95
N GLU A 329 -3.74 2.88 -14.25
CA GLU A 329 -2.45 2.56 -14.84
C GLU A 329 -1.33 3.46 -14.28
N GLU A 330 -0.21 2.85 -13.89
CA GLU A 330 0.96 3.53 -13.30
C GLU A 330 1.62 4.56 -14.24
N GLY A 331 1.24 4.59 -15.53
CA GLY A 331 1.79 5.47 -16.56
C GLY A 331 1.26 6.91 -16.57
N THR A 332 0.31 7.28 -15.70
CA THR A 332 -0.21 8.65 -15.64
C THR A 332 0.73 9.54 -14.80
N THR A 333 1.09 10.74 -15.30
CA THR A 333 2.05 11.65 -14.62
C THR A 333 1.64 12.01 -13.19
N GLU A 334 0.33 12.02 -12.93
CA GLU A 334 -0.23 12.37 -11.63
C GLU A 334 -0.30 11.18 -10.66
N TYR A 335 -0.05 9.95 -11.10
CA TYR A 335 -0.18 8.74 -10.27
C TYR A 335 0.67 8.85 -9.00
N GLY A 336 1.96 9.18 -9.15
CA GLY A 336 2.89 9.32 -8.03
C GLY A 336 2.47 10.41 -7.05
N LEU A 337 2.15 11.61 -7.56
CA LEU A 337 1.70 12.74 -6.75
C LEU A 337 0.41 12.44 -5.98
N TRP A 338 -0.56 11.77 -6.61
CA TRP A 338 -1.79 11.33 -5.95
C TRP A 338 -1.51 10.27 -4.89
N LYS A 339 -0.64 9.29 -5.17
CA LYS A 339 -0.28 8.25 -4.20
C LYS A 339 0.39 8.85 -2.95
N ASP A 340 1.34 9.76 -3.14
CA ASP A 340 2.02 10.47 -2.06
C ASP A 340 1.07 11.39 -1.28
N SER A 341 0.18 12.09 -1.98
CA SER A 341 -0.84 12.95 -1.36
C SER A 341 -1.82 12.13 -0.52
N LEU A 342 -2.29 10.99 -1.02
CA LEU A 342 -3.19 10.09 -0.29
C LEU A 342 -2.52 9.46 0.92
N PHE A 343 -1.23 9.11 0.80
CA PHE A 343 -0.43 8.65 1.94
C PHE A 343 -0.31 9.73 3.02
N LEU A 344 -0.05 10.98 2.65
CA LEU A 344 0.03 12.11 3.58
C LEU A 344 -1.33 12.35 4.28
N VAL A 345 -2.43 12.29 3.53
CA VAL A 345 -3.78 12.43 4.08
C VAL A 345 -4.07 11.30 5.09
N ASP A 346 -3.75 10.05 4.76
CA ASP A 346 -3.93 8.93 5.69
C ASP A 346 -3.10 9.09 6.98
N LEU A 347 -1.85 9.54 6.87
CA LEU A 347 -0.97 9.81 8.02
C LEU A 347 -1.54 10.92 8.92
N LEU A 348 -2.03 12.01 8.33
CA LEU A 348 -2.66 13.12 9.05
C LEU A 348 -3.97 12.68 9.72
N CYS A 349 -4.82 11.90 9.04
CA CYS A 349 -6.04 11.34 9.60
C CYS A 349 -5.76 10.40 10.78
N CYS A 350 -4.79 9.51 10.61
CA CYS A 350 -4.32 8.61 11.69
C CYS A 350 -3.83 9.41 12.91
N GLY A 351 -3.06 10.49 12.69
CA GLY A 351 -2.63 11.40 13.76
C GLY A 351 -3.80 12.13 14.43
N ALA A 352 -4.80 12.57 13.66
CA ALA A 352 -5.98 13.26 14.18
C ALA A 352 -6.87 12.35 15.04
N ILE A 353 -7.02 11.07 14.69
CA ILE A 353 -7.76 10.07 15.50
C ILE A 353 -7.11 9.85 16.86
N LEU A 354 -5.78 10.05 16.98
CA LEU A 354 -5.05 9.91 18.23
C LEU A 354 -5.23 11.10 19.18
N PHE A 355 -5.59 12.28 18.68
CA PHE A 355 -5.73 13.49 19.50
C PHE A 355 -6.80 13.34 20.61
N PRO A 356 -8.00 12.82 20.34
CA PRO A 356 -9.00 12.54 21.38
C PRO A 356 -8.52 11.53 22.43
N VAL A 357 -7.64 10.59 22.07
CA VAL A 357 -7.07 9.64 23.04
C VAL A 357 -6.12 10.36 24.00
N VAL A 358 -5.28 11.27 23.49
CA VAL A 358 -4.40 12.11 24.33
C VAL A 358 -5.22 13.04 25.22
N TRP A 359 -6.28 13.64 24.67
CA TRP A 359 -7.17 14.51 25.42
C TRP A 359 -7.94 13.75 26.51
N SER A 360 -8.47 12.56 26.19
CA SER A 360 -9.09 11.65 27.15
C SER A 360 -8.13 11.30 28.29
N ILE A 361 -6.86 11.00 27.99
CA ILE A 361 -5.83 10.79 29.04
C ILE A 361 -5.66 12.04 29.92
N ARG A 362 -5.56 13.25 29.34
CA ARG A 362 -5.40 14.49 30.13
C ARG A 362 -6.59 14.75 31.06
N HIS A 363 -7.81 14.63 30.56
CA HIS A 363 -9.02 14.77 31.37
C HIS A 363 -9.04 13.78 32.54
N LEU A 364 -8.62 12.54 32.28
CA LEU A 364 -8.50 11.52 33.32
C LEU A 364 -7.39 11.80 34.34
N GLN A 365 -6.29 12.47 33.96
CA GLN A 365 -5.27 12.93 34.91
C GLN A 365 -5.83 14.00 35.84
N GLU A 366 -6.55 14.97 35.28
CA GLU A 366 -7.15 16.08 36.03
C GLU A 366 -8.19 15.55 37.03
N ALA A 367 -9.08 14.65 36.61
CA ALA A 367 -10.06 14.01 37.50
C ALA A 367 -9.41 13.16 38.61
N SER A 368 -8.29 12.47 38.32
CA SER A 368 -7.57 11.67 39.31
C SER A 368 -6.92 12.49 40.42
N ALA A 369 -6.60 13.77 40.15
CA ALA A 369 -5.92 14.65 41.09
C ALA A 369 -6.87 15.27 42.13
N THR A 370 -8.17 15.32 41.84
CA THR A 370 -9.18 16.01 42.66
C THR A 370 -10.20 15.09 43.33
N ASP A 371 -10.20 13.79 43.04
CA ASP A 371 -11.25 12.85 43.46
C ASP A 371 -10.81 11.87 44.57
N GLY A 372 -11.72 11.57 45.50
CA GLY A 372 -11.54 10.60 46.59
C GLY A 372 -11.37 9.15 46.13
N LYS A 373 -11.59 8.88 44.84
CA LYS A 373 -11.39 7.59 44.16
C LYS A 373 -10.12 7.54 43.27
N ALA A 374 -9.07 8.27 43.66
CA ALA A 374 -7.82 8.41 42.89
C ALA A 374 -7.21 7.08 42.37
N ALA A 375 -7.32 5.97 43.10
CA ALA A 375 -6.78 4.68 42.69
C ALA A 375 -7.45 4.09 41.43
N ILE A 376 -8.77 4.26 41.28
CA ILE A 376 -9.56 3.76 40.14
C ILE A 376 -9.27 4.61 38.90
N ASN A 377 -9.23 5.94 39.06
CA ASN A 377 -8.86 6.86 37.99
C ASN A 377 -7.42 6.63 37.50
N LEU A 378 -6.50 6.24 38.38
CA LEU A 378 -5.12 5.90 38.02
C LEU A 378 -5.02 4.57 37.24
N ALA A 379 -5.83 3.57 37.59
CA ALA A 379 -5.92 2.31 36.83
C ALA A 379 -6.50 2.54 35.41
N LYS A 380 -7.54 3.38 35.29
CA LYS A 380 -8.10 3.86 34.01
C LYS A 380 -7.04 4.53 33.15
N LEU A 381 -6.28 5.44 33.75
CA LEU A 381 -5.22 6.17 33.07
C LEU A 381 -4.15 5.24 32.49
N LYS A 382 -3.72 4.24 33.27
CA LYS A 382 -2.73 3.26 32.81
C LYS A 382 -3.26 2.46 31.64
N LEU A 383 -4.52 2.00 31.67
CA LEU A 383 -5.09 1.22 30.56
C LEU A 383 -5.11 2.01 29.25
N PHE A 384 -5.66 3.24 29.27
CA PHE A 384 -5.74 4.09 28.09
C PHE A 384 -4.36 4.53 27.59
N ARG A 385 -3.40 4.81 28.48
CA ARG A 385 -2.02 5.13 28.08
C ARG A 385 -1.33 3.95 27.38
N HIS A 386 -1.46 2.73 27.90
CA HIS A 386 -0.89 1.55 27.24
C HIS A 386 -1.57 1.26 25.91
N TYR A 387 -2.88 1.47 25.81
CA TYR A 387 -3.61 1.30 24.56
C TYR A 387 -3.21 2.37 23.52
N TYR A 388 -3.05 3.62 23.94
CA TYR A 388 -2.51 4.69 23.10
C TYR A 388 -1.14 4.33 22.53
N VAL A 389 -0.20 3.90 23.38
CA VAL A 389 1.13 3.44 22.93
C VAL A 389 1.00 2.28 21.95
N LEU A 390 0.11 1.32 22.21
CA LEU A 390 -0.13 0.20 21.32
C LEU A 390 -0.67 0.62 19.95
N ILE A 391 -1.61 1.57 19.87
CA ILE A 391 -2.11 2.11 18.60
C ILE A 391 -0.98 2.86 17.86
N VAL A 392 -0.24 3.73 18.56
CA VAL A 392 0.87 4.49 17.98
C VAL A 392 1.93 3.53 17.42
N CYS A 393 2.34 2.52 18.18
CA CYS A 393 3.27 1.49 17.71
C CYS A 393 2.71 0.74 16.50
N TYR A 394 1.43 0.38 16.50
CA TYR A 394 0.80 -0.28 15.36
C TYR A 394 0.81 0.59 14.10
N ILE A 395 0.33 1.83 14.17
CA ILE A 395 0.30 2.77 13.03
C ILE A 395 1.72 3.05 12.54
N TYR A 396 2.66 3.28 13.45
CA TYR A 396 4.07 3.52 13.09
C TYR A 396 4.66 2.30 12.39
N PHE A 397 4.42 1.10 12.92
CA PHE A 397 4.91 -0.14 12.35
C PHE A 397 4.32 -0.35 10.94
N THR A 398 3.00 -0.26 10.76
CA THR A 398 2.35 -0.54 9.47
C THR A 398 2.56 0.54 8.42
N ARG A 399 2.75 1.82 8.80
CA ARG A 399 2.95 2.91 7.84
C ARG A 399 4.41 3.19 7.50
N ILE A 400 5.33 3.12 8.47
CA ILE A 400 6.73 3.51 8.26
C ILE A 400 7.60 2.32 7.86
N ILE A 401 7.44 1.17 8.51
CA ILE A 401 8.28 0.00 8.21
C ILE A 401 7.97 -0.56 6.82
N ALA A 402 6.72 -0.41 6.35
CA ALA A 402 6.32 -0.66 4.97
C ALA A 402 7.23 0.05 3.95
N PHE A 403 7.43 1.34 4.14
CA PHE A 403 8.24 2.18 3.28
C PHE A 403 9.73 1.82 3.39
N LEU A 404 10.23 1.61 4.61
CA LEU A 404 11.64 1.27 4.85
C LEU A 404 12.01 -0.10 4.26
N LEU A 405 11.12 -1.10 4.34
CA LEU A 405 11.36 -2.43 3.78
C LEU A 405 11.40 -2.41 2.25
N LYS A 406 10.58 -1.59 1.57
CA LYS A 406 10.65 -1.46 0.10
C LYS A 406 12.03 -1.01 -0.40
N LEU A 407 12.71 -0.16 0.36
CA LEU A 407 14.04 0.33 0.03
C LEU A 407 15.15 -0.68 0.38
N ALA A 408 15.00 -1.37 1.52
CA ALA A 408 16.05 -2.22 2.08
C ALA A 408 16.03 -3.67 1.56
N VAL A 409 14.85 -4.18 1.19
CA VAL A 409 14.64 -5.61 0.93
C VAL A 409 14.76 -5.89 -0.57
N PRO A 410 15.52 -6.92 -0.99
CA PRO A 410 15.63 -7.30 -2.38
C PRO A 410 14.29 -7.82 -2.94
N PHE A 411 14.09 -7.68 -4.26
CA PHE A 411 12.82 -7.93 -4.94
C PHE A 411 12.19 -9.30 -4.62
N GLN A 412 12.99 -10.35 -4.42
CA GLN A 412 12.52 -11.71 -4.11
C GLN A 412 11.79 -11.82 -2.76
N TRP A 413 12.07 -10.89 -1.83
CA TRP A 413 11.56 -10.91 -0.46
C TRP A 413 10.46 -9.87 -0.23
N LYS A 414 9.89 -9.29 -1.30
CA LYS A 414 8.77 -8.34 -1.24
C LYS A 414 7.60 -8.86 -0.41
N TRP A 415 7.30 -10.16 -0.48
CA TRP A 415 6.25 -10.80 0.33
C TRP A 415 6.49 -10.72 1.86
N LEU A 416 7.73 -10.53 2.32
CA LEU A 416 8.04 -10.40 3.74
C LEU A 416 7.39 -9.14 4.32
N TYR A 417 7.32 -8.06 3.55
CA TYR A 417 6.59 -6.86 3.94
C TYR A 417 5.11 -7.21 4.24
N GLN A 418 4.47 -7.93 3.33
CA GLN A 418 3.08 -8.36 3.53
C GLN A 418 2.94 -9.26 4.75
N LEU A 419 3.88 -10.19 4.96
CA LEU A 419 3.89 -11.03 6.17
C LEU A 419 3.91 -10.19 7.44
N LEU A 420 4.83 -9.21 7.51
CA LEU A 420 5.02 -8.37 8.69
C LEU A 420 3.80 -7.48 8.95
N ASP A 421 3.18 -6.91 7.92
CA ASP A 421 1.97 -6.11 8.04
C ASP A 421 0.77 -6.92 8.57
N GLU A 422 0.59 -8.13 8.03
CA GLU A 422 -0.47 -9.04 8.48
C GLU A 422 -0.24 -9.54 9.90
N MET A 423 1.01 -9.88 10.24
CA MET A 423 1.40 -10.28 11.60
C MET A 423 1.21 -9.15 12.61
N ALA A 424 1.60 -7.91 12.27
CA ALA A 424 1.40 -6.76 13.14
C ALA A 424 -0.09 -6.51 13.39
N THR A 425 -0.93 -6.66 12.36
CA THR A 425 -2.38 -6.54 12.49
C THR A 425 -2.97 -7.64 13.37
N LEU A 426 -2.51 -8.90 13.22
CA LEU A 426 -2.95 -10.01 14.07
C LEU A 426 -2.57 -9.79 15.53
N VAL A 427 -1.32 -9.40 15.80
CA VAL A 427 -0.83 -9.07 17.14
C VAL A 427 -1.64 -7.91 17.73
N PHE A 428 -1.90 -6.86 16.94
CA PHE A 428 -2.72 -5.74 17.35
C PHE A 428 -4.13 -6.18 17.77
N PHE A 429 -4.80 -7.05 16.98
CA PHE A 429 -6.12 -7.58 17.33
C PHE A 429 -6.10 -8.43 18.59
N VAL A 430 -5.12 -9.31 18.74
CA VAL A 430 -5.01 -10.18 19.93
C VAL A 430 -4.73 -9.37 21.19
N LEU A 431 -3.78 -8.43 21.16
CA LEU A 431 -3.45 -7.58 22.31
C LEU A 431 -4.60 -6.64 22.68
N THR A 432 -5.28 -6.07 21.68
CA THR A 432 -6.47 -5.24 21.89
C THR A 432 -7.59 -6.08 22.51
N GLY A 433 -7.87 -7.27 21.96
CA GLY A 433 -8.84 -8.19 22.55
C GLY A 433 -8.47 -8.59 23.99
N TYR A 434 -7.19 -8.87 24.27
CA TYR A 434 -6.75 -9.19 25.62
C TYR A 434 -6.98 -8.03 26.60
N LYS A 435 -6.65 -6.79 26.21
CA LYS A 435 -6.82 -5.60 27.06
C LYS A 435 -8.29 -5.23 27.30
N PHE A 436 -9.12 -5.30 26.27
CA PHE A 436 -10.55 -4.97 26.36
C PHE A 436 -11.42 -6.22 26.46
N ARG A 437 -10.88 -7.26 27.10
CA ARG A 437 -11.57 -8.52 27.32
C ARG A 437 -12.77 -8.29 28.24
N PRO A 438 -13.98 -8.82 27.93
CA PRO A 438 -15.17 -8.59 28.75
C PRO A 438 -15.07 -9.35 30.07
N ALA A 439 -14.70 -8.68 31.15
CA ALA A 439 -14.54 -9.27 32.48
C ALA A 439 -14.93 -8.24 33.54
N SER A 440 -15.69 -8.65 34.56
CA SER A 440 -16.14 -7.78 35.65
C SER A 440 -15.01 -7.15 36.47
N ASP A 441 -13.82 -7.76 36.48
CA ASP A 441 -12.60 -7.25 37.09
C ASP A 441 -11.76 -6.38 36.15
N ASN A 442 -12.13 -6.27 34.87
CA ASN A 442 -11.43 -5.40 33.94
C ASN A 442 -11.72 -3.95 34.30
N PRO A 443 -10.69 -3.13 34.61
CA PRO A 443 -10.88 -1.73 34.94
C PRO A 443 -11.71 -1.00 33.88
N TYR A 444 -11.60 -1.36 32.60
CA TYR A 444 -12.39 -0.75 31.53
C TYR A 444 -13.91 -0.79 31.76
N LEU A 445 -14.43 -1.88 32.34
CA LEU A 445 -15.88 -2.11 32.48
C LEU A 445 -16.44 -1.56 33.79
N GLN A 446 -15.67 -1.63 34.88
CA GLN A 446 -16.05 -1.04 36.17
C GLN A 446 -16.28 0.47 36.06
N LEU A 447 -15.55 1.10 35.14
CA LEU A 447 -15.66 2.52 34.84
C LEU A 447 -16.96 2.90 34.13
N SER A 448 -17.53 1.98 33.35
CA SER A 448 -18.82 2.22 32.68
C SER A 448 -19.96 2.19 33.69
N GLN A 449 -19.89 1.27 34.67
CA GLN A 449 -20.91 1.13 35.70
C GLN A 449 -20.89 2.30 36.69
N GLU A 450 -19.72 2.76 37.14
CA GLU A 450 -19.65 3.90 38.08
C GLU A 450 -20.09 5.24 37.45
N GLU A 451 -19.82 5.48 36.16
CA GLU A 451 -20.30 6.69 35.48
C GLU A 451 -21.83 6.66 35.29
N ASP A 452 -22.40 5.51 34.93
CA ASP A 452 -23.87 5.32 34.86
C ASP A 452 -24.53 5.51 36.24
N ASP A 453 -23.90 5.02 37.32
CA ASP A 453 -24.40 5.15 38.69
C ASP A 453 -24.37 6.62 39.17
N LEU A 454 -23.29 7.36 38.86
CA LEU A 454 -23.17 8.80 39.15
C LEU A 454 -24.19 9.63 38.36
N GLU A 455 -24.45 9.27 37.10
CA GLU A 455 -25.49 9.92 36.29
C GLU A 455 -26.89 9.61 36.83
N MET A 456 -27.18 8.36 37.19
CA MET A 456 -28.45 7.98 37.81
C MET A 456 -28.68 8.76 39.10
N GLU A 457 -27.65 8.95 39.93
CA GLU A 457 -27.70 9.77 41.13
C GLU A 457 -27.92 11.28 40.82
N SER A 458 -27.30 11.80 39.75
CA SER A 458 -27.51 13.20 39.29
C SER A 458 -28.90 13.46 38.69
N VAL A 459 -29.49 12.47 38.00
CA VAL A 459 -30.84 12.57 37.43
C VAL A 459 -31.90 12.43 38.51
N VAL A 460 -31.64 11.62 39.55
CA VAL A 460 -32.51 11.52 40.73
C VAL A 460 -32.49 12.82 41.54
N THR A 461 -31.34 13.48 41.68
CA THR A 461 -31.27 14.80 42.34
C THR A 461 -31.89 15.93 41.49
N THR A 462 -31.92 15.80 40.16
CA THR A 462 -32.58 16.78 39.27
C THR A 462 -34.09 16.52 39.10
N SER A 463 -34.55 15.27 39.30
CA SER A 463 -35.98 14.89 39.22
C SER A 463 -36.69 14.90 40.58
N GLY A 464 -35.95 15.02 41.68
CA GLY A 464 -36.49 15.24 43.03
C GLY A 464 -36.81 16.71 43.29
N VAL A 465 -37.96 17.18 42.81
CA VAL A 465 -38.58 18.40 43.35
C VAL A 465 -38.99 18.13 44.80
N MET A 466 -38.09 18.40 45.74
CA MET A 466 -38.34 18.65 47.17
C MET A 466 -37.14 19.50 47.64
N GLU A 467 -37.28 20.63 48.32
CA GLU A 467 -38.45 21.25 48.90
C GLU A 467 -38.01 22.67 49.29
N ASN A 468 -38.90 23.65 49.13
CA ASN A 468 -38.74 24.96 49.73
C ASN A 468 -38.80 24.86 51.27
N MET A 469 -37.76 24.35 51.93
CA MET A 469 -37.57 24.58 53.36
C MET A 469 -36.75 25.85 53.55
N LYS A 470 -37.47 26.97 53.69
CA LYS A 470 -36.95 28.20 54.28
C LYS A 470 -36.18 27.86 55.55
N LYS A 471 -34.88 28.16 55.55
CA LYS A 471 -34.01 28.17 56.71
C LYS A 471 -34.52 29.22 57.70
N VAL A 472 -35.46 28.85 58.59
CA VAL A 472 -35.84 29.67 59.73
C VAL A 472 -34.72 29.59 60.75
N LYS A 473 -34.00 30.70 60.87
CA LYS A 473 -32.96 30.96 61.86
C LYS A 473 -33.62 31.01 63.25
N LYS A 474 -33.60 29.90 63.99
CA LYS A 474 -33.96 29.90 65.42
C LYS A 474 -32.77 30.48 66.21
N VAL A 475 -32.88 31.76 66.55
CA VAL A 475 -32.09 32.39 67.61
C VAL A 475 -32.58 31.78 68.92
N THR A 476 -31.75 30.96 69.57
CA THR A 476 -31.98 30.53 70.94
C THR A 476 -31.34 31.57 71.85
N ASN A 477 -32.15 32.49 72.38
CA ASN A 477 -31.78 33.31 73.52
C ASN A 477 -31.67 32.41 74.75
N GLY A 478 -30.59 32.59 75.51
CA GLY A 478 -30.36 31.91 76.77
C GLY A 478 -31.27 32.41 77.89
N SER A 479 -31.48 31.52 78.84
CA SER A 479 -31.70 31.72 80.28
C SER A 479 -32.70 30.67 80.76
N VAL A 480 -32.23 29.64 81.47
CA VAL A 480 -32.78 29.16 82.75
C VAL A 480 -31.67 28.37 83.47
N GLU A 481 -31.48 28.69 84.74
CA GLU A 481 -30.60 28.09 85.75
C GLU A 481 -30.69 26.56 85.90
N PRO A 482 -29.68 25.91 86.52
CA PRO A 482 -29.74 24.51 86.88
C PRO A 482 -30.39 24.33 88.26
N GLN A 483 -31.42 23.48 88.34
CA GLN A 483 -31.87 22.93 89.62
C GLN A 483 -31.50 21.46 89.66
N GLY A 484 -30.55 21.14 90.53
CA GLY A 484 -29.99 19.81 90.72
C GLY A 484 -30.83 18.94 91.65
N ASP A 485 -30.61 17.63 91.54
CA ASP A 485 -30.97 16.65 92.55
C ASP A 485 -29.69 15.99 93.08
N TRP A 486 -29.51 16.05 94.39
CA TRP A 486 -28.69 15.13 95.18
C TRP A 486 -29.48 14.77 96.45
N GLU A 487 -29.41 13.48 96.78
CA GLU A 487 -30.09 12.79 97.87
C GLU A 487 -29.79 13.32 99.29
N GLY A 488 -30.79 13.19 100.17
CA GLY A 488 -30.63 12.63 101.52
C GLY A 488 -30.51 13.60 102.70
N SER A 489 -31.54 13.63 103.57
CA SER A 489 -31.47 13.32 105.02
C SER A 489 -32.70 13.80 105.80
N ALA A 490 -33.11 12.95 106.75
CA ALA A 490 -34.06 13.12 107.87
C ALA A 490 -35.56 13.02 107.57
#